data_AF-A0A0A9Z367-F1
#
_entry.id   AF-A0A0A9Z367-F1
#
_cell.length_a   1.000
_cell.length_b   1.000
_cell.length_c   1.000
_cell.angle_alpha   90.00
_cell.angle_beta   90.00
_cell.angle_gamma   90.00
#
_symmetry.space_group_name_H-M   'P 1'
#
loop_
_entity.id
_entity.type
_entity.pdbx_description
1 polymer ?
#
loop_
_entity_poly.entity_id
_entity_poly.type
_entity_poly.pdbx_seq_one_letter_code
_entity_poly.pdbx_strand_id
1 'polypeptide(L)'
;ALLAAQEHMEHRRNCFELYGADFMLTEDLVPWLIEINSSPCMSPTTSVTARMCSQCLEDVIRVVIDKRIDKDADTGMFELAYRQQVSNPQPYMGMNLTVKGN
;
A
#
# COMPACT_ATOMS: atom_id res chain seq x y z
N ALA A 1 5.48 4.92 -7.68
CA ALA A 1 4.09 5.39 -7.54
C ALA A 1 3.75 5.75 -6.09
N LEU A 2 3.71 4.80 -5.14
CA LEU A 2 3.36 5.09 -3.74
C LEU A 2 4.22 6.20 -3.08
N LEU A 3 5.54 6.19 -3.28
CA LEU A 3 6.42 7.26 -2.78
C LEU A 3 6.12 8.63 -3.39
N ALA A 4 5.74 8.69 -4.66
CA ALA A 4 5.44 9.95 -5.35
C ALA A 4 4.06 10.50 -4.98
N ALA A 5 3.15 9.66 -4.51
CA ALA A 5 1.80 10.04 -4.08
C ALA A 5 1.71 10.31 -2.56
N GLN A 6 2.81 10.21 -1.82
CA GLN A 6 2.81 10.24 -0.36
C GLN A 6 2.16 11.50 0.24
N GLU A 7 2.31 12.66 -0.40
CA GLU A 7 1.72 13.93 0.05
C GLU A 7 0.18 13.93 0.00
N HIS A 8 -0.41 13.07 -0.82
CA HIS A 8 -1.85 12.96 -1.00
C HIS A 8 -2.46 11.74 -0.30
N MET A 9 -1.65 10.92 0.37
CA MET A 9 -2.12 9.75 1.10
C MET A 9 -2.42 10.11 2.55
N GLU A 10 -3.66 9.95 2.98
CA GLU A 10 -4.03 10.13 4.39
C GLU A 10 -3.58 8.92 5.22
N HIS A 11 -2.54 9.12 6.02
CA HIS A 11 -2.13 8.11 6.99
C HIS A 11 -3.03 8.14 8.23
N ARG A 12 -3.81 7.07 8.44
CA ARG A 12 -4.62 6.88 9.64
C ARG A 12 -4.08 5.71 10.47
N ARG A 13 -3.87 5.96 11.77
CA ARG A 13 -3.34 4.94 12.69
C ARG A 13 -4.28 3.72 12.75
N ASN A 14 -3.70 2.52 12.68
CA ASN A 14 -4.40 1.24 12.64
C ASN A 14 -5.32 1.05 11.42
N CYS A 15 -5.12 1.82 10.34
CA CYS A 15 -5.74 1.57 9.06
C CYS A 15 -4.71 0.99 8.09
N PHE A 16 -5.20 0.21 7.13
CA PHE A 16 -4.44 -0.28 5.99
C PHE A 16 -5.31 -0.13 4.74
N GLU A 17 -4.67 -0.15 3.57
CA GLU A 17 -5.36 -0.14 2.29
C GLU A 17 -4.73 -1.19 1.39
N LEU A 18 -5.58 -1.91 0.64
CA LEU A 18 -5.16 -2.84 -0.38
C LEU A 18 -5.35 -2.20 -1.75
N TYR A 19 -4.29 -2.17 -2.54
CA TYR A 19 -4.29 -1.61 -3.89
C TYR A 19 -4.16 -2.71 -4.94
N GLY A 20 -4.82 -2.52 -6.08
CA GLY A 20 -4.53 -3.25 -7.31
C GLY A 20 -3.57 -2.45 -8.18
N ALA A 21 -2.66 -3.12 -8.88
CA ALA A 21 -1.76 -2.50 -9.85
C ALA A 21 -1.85 -3.26 -11.17
N ASP A 22 -2.19 -2.53 -12.23
CA ASP A 22 -2.40 -3.11 -13.55
C ASP A 22 -1.17 -2.83 -14.41
N PHE A 23 -0.61 -3.90 -14.99
CA PHE A 23 0.62 -3.85 -15.76
C PHE A 23 0.38 -4.33 -17.19
N MET A 24 1.06 -3.69 -18.14
CA MET A 24 1.21 -4.18 -19.50
C MET A 24 2.63 -4.70 -19.70
N LEU A 25 2.78 -5.89 -20.27
CA LEU A 25 4.09 -6.44 -20.62
C LEU A 25 4.42 -6.07 -22.07
N THR A 26 5.63 -5.56 -22.30
CA THR A 26 6.14 -5.36 -23.66
C THR A 26 6.63 -6.67 -24.28
N GLU A 27 6.97 -6.65 -25.56
CA GLU A 27 7.54 -7.80 -26.28
C GLU A 27 8.82 -8.34 -25.60
N ASP A 28 9.60 -7.45 -24.97
CA ASP A 28 10.80 -7.79 -24.21
C ASP A 28 10.52 -8.16 -22.73
N LEU A 29 9.25 -8.42 -22.37
CA LEU A 29 8.79 -8.74 -21.01
C LEU A 29 9.11 -7.66 -19.96
N VAL A 30 9.23 -6.41 -20.38
CA VAL A 30 9.36 -5.28 -19.45
C VAL A 30 7.97 -4.86 -18.97
N PRO A 31 7.70 -4.82 -17.65
CA PRO A 31 6.42 -4.39 -17.13
C PRO A 31 6.29 -2.87 -17.14
N TRP A 32 5.19 -2.38 -17.69
CA TRP A 32 4.77 -0.97 -17.65
C TRP A 32 3.55 -0.85 -16.75
N LEU A 33 3.69 -0.08 -15.67
CA LEU A 33 2.56 0.24 -14.79
C LEU A 33 1.59 1.16 -15.53
N ILE A 34 0.33 0.75 -15.63
CA ILE A 34 -0.73 1.52 -16.29
C ILE A 34 -1.50 2.34 -15.26
N GLU A 35 -1.97 1.68 -14.21
CA GLU A 35 -2.74 2.32 -13.15
C GLU A 35 -2.59 1.62 -11.81
N ILE A 36 -2.92 2.36 -10.76
CA ILE A 36 -3.09 1.85 -9.40
C ILE A 36 -4.51 2.16 -8.97
N ASN A 37 -5.23 1.12 -8.57
CA ASN A 37 -6.62 1.19 -8.16
C ASN A 37 -6.73 1.06 -6.64
N SER A 38 -7.33 2.06 -6.00
CA SER A 38 -7.88 1.92 -4.65
C SER A 38 -9.09 0.99 -4.70
N SER A 39 -9.18 0.03 -3.78
CA SER A 39 -10.28 -0.96 -3.72
C SER A 39 -10.41 -1.85 -4.97
N PRO A 40 -9.41 -2.70 -5.26
CA PRO A 40 -9.50 -3.66 -6.36
C PRO A 40 -10.69 -4.61 -6.20
N CYS A 41 -11.29 -5.03 -7.31
CA CYS A 41 -12.43 -5.95 -7.30
C CYS A 41 -12.01 -7.34 -6.78
N MET A 42 -12.67 -7.82 -5.74
CA MET A 42 -12.45 -9.15 -5.15
C MET A 42 -13.59 -10.14 -5.45
N SER A 43 -14.43 -9.82 -6.44
CA SER A 43 -15.56 -10.66 -6.82
C SER A 43 -15.09 -11.94 -7.53
N PRO A 44 -15.64 -13.12 -7.19
CA PRO A 44 -15.29 -14.40 -7.79
C PRO A 44 -15.95 -14.58 -9.18
N THR A 45 -15.58 -13.75 -10.14
CA THR A 45 -16.16 -13.74 -11.49
C THR A 45 -15.71 -14.93 -12.36
N THR A 46 -14.58 -15.54 -12.01
CA THR A 46 -13.99 -16.71 -12.68
C THR A 46 -13.48 -17.68 -11.63
N SER A 47 -13.22 -18.94 -11.99
CA SER A 47 -12.60 -19.91 -11.07
C SER A 47 -11.22 -19.46 -10.59
N VAL A 48 -10.48 -18.73 -11.43
CA VAL A 48 -9.16 -18.18 -11.09
C VAL A 48 -9.31 -17.07 -10.06
N THR A 49 -10.16 -16.07 -10.31
CA THR A 49 -10.38 -14.96 -9.39
C THR A 49 -11.03 -15.43 -8.09
N ALA A 50 -11.91 -16.42 -8.12
CA ALA A 50 -12.47 -17.01 -6.90
C ALA A 50 -11.40 -17.55 -5.96
N ARG A 51 -10.42 -18.31 -6.50
CA ARG A 51 -9.31 -18.84 -5.72
C ARG A 51 -8.35 -17.74 -5.27
N MET A 52 -7.92 -16.89 -6.19
CA MET A 52 -6.90 -15.87 -5.92
C MET A 52 -7.41 -14.79 -4.95
N CYS A 53 -8.63 -14.29 -5.13
CA CYS A 53 -9.21 -13.28 -4.25
C CYS A 53 -9.44 -13.85 -2.84
N SER A 54 -9.95 -15.08 -2.73
CA SER A 54 -10.13 -15.72 -1.43
C SER A 54 -8.79 -15.88 -0.71
N GLN A 55 -7.75 -16.37 -1.40
CA GLN A 55 -6.42 -16.54 -0.83
C GLN A 55 -5.78 -15.20 -0.44
N CYS A 56 -5.88 -14.19 -1.31
CA CYS A 56 -5.35 -12.86 -1.05
C CYS A 56 -5.97 -12.25 0.20
N LEU A 57 -7.30 -12.31 0.35
CA LEU A 57 -7.99 -11.77 1.52
C LEU A 57 -7.61 -12.50 2.81
N GLU A 58 -7.42 -13.82 2.78
CA GLU A 58 -6.92 -14.58 3.93
C GLU A 58 -5.51 -14.13 4.32
N ASP A 59 -4.59 -14.05 3.36
CA ASP A 59 -3.21 -13.66 3.62
C ASP A 59 -3.09 -12.18 4.07
N VAL A 60 -3.99 -11.29 3.61
CA VAL A 60 -4.10 -9.92 4.14
C VAL A 60 -4.35 -9.92 5.65
N ILE A 61 -5.25 -10.76 6.14
CA ILE A 61 -5.54 -10.86 7.59
C ILE A 61 -4.30 -11.30 8.36
N ARG A 62 -3.54 -12.27 7.84
CA ARG A 62 -2.28 -12.69 8.48
C ARG A 62 -1.29 -11.54 8.61
N VAL A 63 -1.17 -10.70 7.57
CA VAL A 63 -0.27 -9.55 7.57
C VAL A 63 -0.73 -8.43 8.53
N VAL A 64 -2.02 -8.12 8.58
CA VAL A 64 -2.50 -6.95 9.34
C VAL A 64 -2.86 -7.27 10.79
N ILE A 65 -3.24 -8.51 11.08
CA ILE A 65 -3.64 -8.98 12.42
C ILE A 65 -2.55 -9.87 13.03
N ASP A 66 -2.23 -10.99 12.39
CA ASP A 66 -1.39 -12.02 13.03
C ASP A 66 0.02 -11.52 13.25
N LYS A 67 0.64 -10.87 12.24
CA LYS A 67 1.96 -10.23 12.35
C LYS A 67 2.04 -9.14 13.42
N ARG A 68 0.91 -8.54 13.80
CA ARG A 68 0.85 -7.55 14.90
C ARG A 68 0.94 -8.24 16.26
N ILE A 69 0.40 -9.45 16.38
CA ILE A 69 0.39 -10.26 17.61
C ILE A 69 1.72 -11.02 17.75
N ASP A 70 2.14 -11.68 16.68
CA ASP A 70 3.36 -12.46 16.58
C ASP A 70 4.17 -12.01 15.36
N LYS A 71 5.36 -11.45 15.61
CA LYS A 71 6.22 -10.92 14.55
C LYS A 71 6.76 -12.01 13.62
N ASP A 72 6.74 -13.26 14.04
CA ASP A 72 7.24 -14.40 13.25
C ASP A 72 6.12 -15.15 12.52
N ALA A 73 4.86 -14.72 12.66
CA ALA A 73 3.71 -15.31 11.98
C ALA A 73 3.88 -15.38 10.45
N ASP A 74 3.33 -16.40 9.81
CA ASP A 74 3.34 -16.53 8.34
C ASP A 74 2.57 -15.39 7.66
N THR A 75 3.00 -14.98 6.46
CA THR A 75 2.31 -13.94 5.66
C THR A 75 1.64 -14.52 4.41
N GLY A 76 1.59 -15.85 4.29
CA GLY A 76 1.14 -16.53 3.08
C GLY A 76 1.97 -16.11 1.87
N MET A 77 1.29 -15.67 0.81
CA MET A 77 1.95 -15.27 -0.43
C MET A 77 2.46 -13.82 -0.44
N PHE A 78 2.27 -13.04 0.64
CA PHE A 78 2.79 -11.68 0.72
C PHE A 78 4.28 -11.65 1.09
N GLU A 79 5.02 -10.76 0.43
CA GLU A 79 6.41 -10.43 0.74
C GLU A 79 6.56 -8.92 1.02
N LEU A 80 7.44 -8.56 1.97
CA LEU A 80 7.78 -7.16 2.23
C LEU A 80 8.70 -6.62 1.14
N ALA A 81 8.13 -5.99 0.13
CA ALA A 81 8.91 -5.38 -0.96
C ALA A 81 9.59 -4.07 -0.57
N TYR A 82 9.00 -3.28 0.33
CA TYR A 82 9.53 -1.96 0.71
C TYR A 82 9.11 -1.54 2.12
N ARG A 83 10.03 -0.92 2.87
CA ARG A 83 9.76 -0.28 4.17
C ARG A 83 10.44 1.08 4.21
N GLN A 84 9.64 2.15 4.25
CA GLN A 84 10.18 3.50 4.37
C GLN A 84 10.76 3.73 5.77
N GLN A 85 11.97 4.26 5.82
CA GLN A 85 12.55 4.81 7.05
C GLN A 85 12.01 6.24 7.22
N VAL A 86 10.94 6.40 8.00
CA VAL A 86 10.43 7.72 8.34
C VAL A 86 11.30 8.25 9.48
N SER A 87 12.17 9.22 9.19
CA SER A 87 12.84 9.97 10.25
C SER A 87 11.78 10.70 11.07
N ASN A 88 11.83 10.60 12.40
CA ASN A 88 10.98 11.41 13.26
C ASN A 88 11.12 12.88 12.82
N PRO A 89 10.03 13.60 12.52
CA PRO A 89 10.15 15.02 12.23
C PRO A 89 10.84 15.66 13.44
N GLN A 90 12.00 16.27 13.20
CA GLN A 90 12.56 17.20 14.17
C GLN A 90 11.46 18.23 14.46
N PRO A 91 11.12 18.54 15.72
CA PRO A 91 10.16 19.61 16.00
C PRO A 91 10.77 20.91 15.48
N TYR A 92 10.38 21.30 14.27
CA TYR A 92 10.78 22.56 13.67
C TYR A 92 10.22 23.67 14.57
N MET A 93 11.12 24.32 15.29
CA MET A 93 10.87 25.54 16.05
C MET A 93 10.30 26.56 15.07
N GLY A 94 9.01 26.88 15.23
CA GLY A 94 8.25 27.70 14.30
C GLY A 94 8.89 29.07 14.07
N MET A 95 9.16 29.39 12.82
CA MET A 95 9.21 30.77 12.36
C MET A 95 7.90 31.06 11.64
N ASN A 96 6.94 31.61 12.38
CA ASN A 96 5.76 32.27 11.79
C ASN A 96 6.27 33.45 10.96
N LEU A 97 6.26 33.32 9.63
CA LEU A 97 6.37 34.46 8.72
C LEU A 97 4.97 34.80 8.23
N THR A 98 4.40 35.88 8.78
CA THR A 98 3.14 36.45 8.29
C THR A 98 3.46 37.73 7.53
N VAL A 99 3.04 37.81 6.27
CA VAL A 99 3.07 39.07 5.49
C VAL A 99 1.73 39.76 5.68
N LYS A 100 1.74 41.02 6.14
CA LYS A 100 0.58 41.91 6.07
C LYS A 100 0.81 42.90 4.92
N GLY A 101 -0.12 42.94 3.98
CA GLY A 101 -0.16 43.97 2.94
C GLY A 101 -0.65 45.30 3.51
N ASN A 102 -0.18 46.41 2.92
CA ASN A 102 -0.65 47.77 3.21
C ASN A 102 -2.01 48.05 2.57
#